data_AF-A0A8H3GBA3-F1
#
_entry.id   AF-A0A8H3GBA3-F1
#
_cell.length_a   1.000
_cell.length_b   1.000
_cell.length_c   1.000
_cell.angle_alpha   90.00
_cell.angle_beta   90.00
_cell.angle_gamma   90.00
#
_symmetry.space_group_name_H-M   'P 1'
#
loop_
_entity.id
_entity.type
_entity.pdbx_description
1 polymer ?
#
loop_
_entity_poly.entity_id
_entity_poly.type
_entity_poly.pdbx_seq_one_letter_code
_entity_poly.pdbx_strand_id
1 'polypeptide(L)'
;MTASKKRSAIGEIKEPSLLDQLIGAISAQKAAFYCGGDVLVSEDDESPASRFEDLTRDDNKAISPPIVIRWDLPSGKTLRKLTLPPSEGADGDNAIGSLLKHSTPATSGKKGEEVLDESYQKAAKLDANHFSTNFNPYDVGIVDAIAQVLLPGIAKPFADGRSTFEDHLGVVAELYKLNVS
;
A
#
# COMPACT_ATOMS: atom_id res chain seq x y z
N MET A 1 14.27 -14.19 56.27
CA MET A 1 13.02 -13.51 55.83
C MET A 1 13.25 -12.96 54.44
N THR A 2 12.89 -13.73 53.42
CA THR A 2 13.13 -13.42 52.00
C THR A 2 11.83 -12.93 51.38
N ALA A 3 11.78 -11.66 51.00
CA ALA A 3 10.62 -11.06 50.33
C ALA A 3 10.66 -11.36 48.83
N SER A 4 9.74 -12.22 48.37
CA SER A 4 9.56 -12.55 46.96
C SER A 4 8.74 -11.47 46.27
N LYS A 5 9.37 -10.70 45.37
CA LYS A 5 8.76 -9.62 44.59
C LYS A 5 7.96 -10.24 43.44
N LYS A 6 6.63 -10.28 43.58
CA LYS A 6 5.69 -10.76 42.56
C LYS A 6 5.81 -9.88 41.31
N ARG A 7 6.28 -10.46 40.20
CA ARG A 7 6.25 -9.84 38.86
C ARG A 7 4.80 -9.85 38.39
N SER A 8 4.23 -8.66 38.12
CA SER A 8 2.90 -8.51 37.55
C SER A 8 2.95 -8.87 36.07
N ALA A 9 2.02 -9.70 35.63
CA ALA A 9 1.91 -10.18 34.26
C ALA A 9 1.58 -9.03 33.30
N ILE A 10 2.22 -9.05 32.12
CA ILE A 10 1.89 -8.21 30.97
C ILE A 10 0.47 -8.58 30.56
N GLY A 11 -0.46 -7.63 30.57
CA GLY A 11 -1.87 -7.87 30.27
C GLY A 11 -2.04 -8.41 28.85
N GLU A 12 -2.71 -9.55 28.73
CA GLU A 12 -3.26 -10.05 27.47
C GLU A 12 -4.28 -9.05 26.93
N ILE A 13 -3.95 -8.40 25.83
CA ILE A 13 -4.93 -7.65 25.04
C ILE A 13 -5.84 -8.69 24.39
N LYS A 14 -7.13 -8.68 24.73
CA LYS A 14 -8.14 -9.54 24.10
C LYS A 14 -8.40 -9.08 22.66
N GLU A 15 -7.60 -9.59 21.72
CA GLU A 15 -7.82 -9.52 20.26
C GLU A 15 -9.27 -9.68 19.78
N PRO A 16 -10.13 -10.58 20.33
CA PRO A 16 -11.50 -10.73 19.83
C PRO A 16 -12.32 -9.43 19.88
N SER A 17 -12.04 -8.53 20.82
CA SER A 17 -12.80 -7.28 20.96
C SER A 17 -12.53 -6.25 19.87
N LEU A 18 -11.35 -6.29 19.23
CA LEU A 18 -10.97 -5.34 18.19
C LEU A 18 -11.54 -5.74 16.83
N LEU A 19 -11.55 -7.04 16.53
CA LEU A 19 -12.13 -7.55 15.30
C LEU A 19 -13.64 -7.30 15.25
N ASP A 20 -14.34 -7.50 16.36
CA ASP A 20 -15.78 -7.22 16.47
C ASP A 20 -16.09 -5.72 16.30
N GLN A 21 -15.23 -4.83 16.83
CA GLN A 21 -15.35 -3.39 16.64
C GLN A 21 -15.15 -2.99 15.17
N LEU A 22 -14.14 -3.56 14.52
CA LEU A 22 -13.87 -3.32 13.10
C LEU A 22 -15.02 -3.83 12.22
N ILE A 23 -15.52 -5.04 12.49
CA ILE A 23 -16.70 -5.61 11.79
C ILE A 23 -17.91 -4.69 11.99
N GLY A 24 -18.14 -4.20 13.21
CA GLY A 24 -19.22 -3.26 13.51
C GLY A 24 -19.09 -1.94 12.75
N ALA A 25 -17.89 -1.35 12.70
CA ALA A 25 -17.61 -0.12 11.98
C ALA A 25 -17.82 -0.29 10.46
N ILE A 26 -17.24 -1.35 9.89
CA ILE A 26 -17.40 -1.71 8.47
C ILE A 26 -18.87 -1.96 8.12
N SER A 27 -19.61 -2.67 8.96
CA SER A 27 -21.02 -3.00 8.70
C SER A 27 -21.95 -1.79 8.85
N ALA A 28 -21.57 -0.80 9.66
CA ALA A 28 -22.35 0.42 9.86
C ALA A 28 -22.17 1.43 8.72
N GLN A 29 -21.04 1.40 8.01
CA GLN A 29 -20.80 2.23 6.83
C GLN A 29 -21.45 1.63 5.59
N LYS A 30 -22.42 2.35 4.99
CA LYS A 30 -22.96 2.09 3.65
C LYS A 30 -22.04 2.57 2.51
N ALA A 31 -20.77 2.83 2.81
CA ALA A 31 -19.82 3.46 1.89
C ALA A 31 -19.21 2.45 0.92
N ALA A 32 -18.74 2.94 -0.23
CA ALA A 32 -17.99 2.15 -1.19
C ALA A 32 -16.67 1.66 -0.57
N PHE A 33 -16.44 0.34 -0.56
CA PHE A 33 -15.20 -0.29 -0.06
C PHE A 33 -14.03 -0.21 -1.04
N TYR A 34 -14.11 0.70 -2.01
CA TYR A 34 -13.03 0.98 -2.94
C TYR A 34 -12.70 2.47 -2.84
N CYS A 35 -11.43 2.76 -2.58
CA CYS A 35 -10.88 4.10 -2.71
C CYS A 35 -10.12 4.13 -4.04
N GLY A 36 -10.60 4.93 -5.00
CA GLY A 36 -9.94 5.17 -6.27
C GLY A 36 -9.39 6.59 -6.31
N GLY A 37 -8.34 6.82 -7.11
CA GLY A 37 -7.74 8.14 -7.29
C GLY A 37 -6.55 8.08 -8.23
N ASP A 38 -6.02 9.25 -8.57
CA ASP A 38 -4.88 9.39 -9.46
C ASP A 38 -3.75 10.14 -8.73
N VAL A 39 -2.54 9.59 -8.79
CA VAL A 39 -1.32 10.27 -8.35
C VAL A 39 -0.65 10.89 -9.57
N LEU A 40 -0.38 12.19 -9.53
CA LEU A 40 0.42 12.83 -10.58
C LEU A 40 1.88 12.44 -10.41
N VAL A 41 2.62 12.26 -11.50
CA VAL A 41 4.04 11.93 -11.47
C VAL A 41 4.81 13.03 -12.19
N SER A 42 5.83 13.60 -11.55
CA SER A 42 6.66 14.62 -12.19
C SER A 42 7.58 13.99 -13.25
N GLU A 43 7.91 14.75 -14.28
CA GLU A 43 8.90 14.35 -15.30
C GLU A 43 10.34 14.61 -14.80
N ASP A 44 10.51 15.64 -13.97
CA ASP A 44 11.82 16.06 -13.46
C ASP A 44 12.15 15.40 -12.12
N ASP A 45 13.38 14.90 -12.00
CA ASP A 45 13.97 14.32 -10.78
C ASP A 45 14.20 15.39 -9.69
N GLU A 46 14.22 16.67 -10.08
CA GLU A 46 14.39 17.81 -9.15
C GLU A 46 13.08 18.39 -8.61
N SER A 47 11.93 17.93 -9.12
CA SER A 47 10.64 18.34 -8.57
C SER A 47 10.46 17.71 -7.19
N PRO A 48 10.33 18.51 -6.11
CA PRO A 48 10.11 17.93 -4.79
C PRO A 48 8.81 17.15 -4.80
N ALA A 49 8.85 15.91 -4.29
CA ALA A 49 7.65 15.18 -3.94
C ALA A 49 6.72 16.10 -3.11
N SER A 50 5.41 15.99 -3.31
CA SER A 50 4.46 16.72 -2.45
C SER A 50 4.79 16.44 -0.99
N ARG A 51 4.91 17.50 -0.20
CA ARG A 51 5.16 17.34 1.23
C ARG A 51 3.86 16.91 1.90
N PHE A 52 3.96 16.28 3.06
CA PHE A 52 2.80 15.90 3.85
C PHE A 52 1.79 17.06 4.05
N GLU A 53 2.28 18.29 4.21
CA GLU A 53 1.46 19.50 4.35
C GLU A 53 0.60 19.80 3.10
N ASP A 54 1.07 19.42 1.91
CA ASP A 54 0.35 19.63 0.65
C ASP A 54 -0.86 18.70 0.51
N LEU A 55 -0.82 17.52 1.15
CA LEU A 55 -1.85 16.49 1.09
C LEU A 55 -3.10 16.81 1.94
N THR A 56 -2.98 17.80 2.83
CA THR A 56 -4.05 18.20 3.76
C THR A 56 -4.87 19.40 3.26
N ARG A 57 -4.52 19.96 2.10
CA ARG A 57 -5.24 21.06 1.46
C ARG A 57 -6.07 20.50 0.30
N ASP A 58 -7.37 20.76 0.30
CA ASP A 58 -8.31 20.32 -0.75
C ASP A 58 -7.89 20.74 -2.17
N ASP A 59 -7.01 21.74 -2.29
CA ASP A 59 -6.63 22.36 -3.55
C ASP A 59 -5.36 21.76 -4.19
N ASN A 60 -4.58 20.94 -3.45
CA ASN A 60 -3.29 20.42 -3.92
C ASN A 60 -3.36 18.92 -4.22
N LYS A 61 -3.24 18.55 -5.50
CA LYS A 61 -3.12 17.16 -5.91
C LYS A 61 -1.71 16.66 -5.59
N ALA A 62 -1.61 15.51 -4.92
CA ALA A 62 -0.34 14.87 -4.61
C ALA A 62 0.47 14.58 -5.90
N ILE A 63 1.74 14.97 -5.90
CA ILE A 63 2.72 14.73 -6.95
C ILE A 63 3.81 13.82 -6.40
N SER A 64 3.96 12.67 -7.05
CA SER A 64 5.08 11.74 -6.84
C SER A 64 6.28 12.16 -7.69
N PRO A 65 7.51 11.96 -7.21
CA PRO A 65 8.70 11.99 -8.07
C PRO A 65 8.63 10.86 -9.12
N PRO A 66 9.52 10.85 -10.13
CA PRO A 66 9.54 9.80 -11.14
C PRO A 66 9.61 8.41 -10.51
N ILE A 67 8.67 7.55 -10.90
CA ILE A 67 8.54 6.20 -10.32
C ILE A 67 9.43 5.25 -11.11
N VAL A 68 10.33 4.58 -10.42
CA VAL A 68 11.27 3.62 -10.99
C VAL A 68 10.87 2.21 -10.60
N ILE A 69 10.49 1.41 -11.59
CA ILE A 69 10.22 -0.03 -11.44
C ILE A 69 11.44 -0.78 -11.95
N ARG A 70 12.04 -1.64 -11.12
CA ARG A 70 13.13 -2.54 -11.49
C ARG A 70 12.68 -3.98 -11.34
N TRP A 71 13.02 -4.84 -12.29
CA TRP A 71 12.69 -6.26 -12.22
C TRP A 71 13.83 -7.14 -12.72
N ASP A 72 13.84 -8.37 -12.22
CA ASP A 72 14.81 -9.39 -12.58
C ASP A 72 14.45 -10.06 -13.90
N LEU A 73 15.46 -10.32 -14.73
CA LEU A 73 15.32 -11.23 -15.86
C LEU A 73 15.45 -12.68 -15.38
N PRO A 74 14.81 -13.65 -16.06
CA PRO A 74 14.89 -15.08 -15.68
C PRO A 74 16.31 -15.64 -15.57
N SER A 75 17.30 -14.99 -16.20
CA SER A 75 18.71 -15.37 -16.10
C SER A 75 19.37 -14.98 -14.77
N GLY A 76 18.71 -14.16 -13.94
CA GLY A 76 19.20 -13.67 -12.63
C GLY A 76 20.44 -12.77 -12.70
N LYS A 77 20.94 -12.45 -13.90
CA LYS A 77 22.22 -11.74 -14.10
C LYS A 77 22.07 -10.31 -14.61
N THR A 78 20.87 -9.94 -15.03
CA THR A 78 20.60 -8.65 -15.67
C THR A 78 19.29 -8.09 -15.17
N LEU A 79 19.32 -6.83 -14.74
CA LEU A 79 18.16 -6.06 -14.32
C LEU A 79 17.59 -5.28 -15.50
N ARG A 80 16.28 -5.06 -15.48
CA ARG A 80 15.61 -4.07 -16.34
C ARG A 80 14.99 -2.99 -15.46
N LYS A 81 14.80 -1.82 -16.05
CA LYS A 81 14.25 -0.63 -15.40
C LYS A 81 13.22 0.03 -16.32
N LEU A 82 12.14 0.49 -15.72
CA LEU A 82 11.16 1.41 -16.31
C LEU A 82 11.07 2.62 -15.38
N THR A 83 11.10 3.82 -15.95
CA THR A 83 10.78 5.05 -15.21
C THR A 83 9.41 5.51 -15.69
N LEU A 84 8.56 5.97 -14.78
CA LEU A 84 7.29 6.60 -15.07
C LEU A 84 7.40 8.08 -14.73
N PRO A 85 6.92 8.99 -15.60
CA PRO A 85 6.44 8.67 -16.96
C PRO A 85 7.58 8.09 -17.84
N PRO A 86 7.25 7.18 -18.79
CA PRO A 86 8.23 6.60 -19.68
C PRO A 86 8.84 7.68 -20.59
N SER A 87 10.14 7.57 -20.85
CA SER A 87 10.82 8.45 -21.82
C SER A 87 10.13 8.38 -23.18
N GLU A 88 9.94 9.52 -23.83
CA GLU A 88 9.32 9.58 -25.14
C GLU A 88 10.09 8.75 -26.19
N GLY A 89 9.35 8.08 -27.07
CA GLY A 89 9.90 7.34 -28.20
C GLY A 89 10.20 5.86 -27.91
N ALA A 90 10.98 5.25 -28.80
CA ALA A 90 11.15 3.80 -28.87
C ALA A 90 11.70 3.18 -27.56
N ASP A 91 12.51 3.92 -26.80
CA ASP A 91 13.12 3.41 -25.57
C ASP A 91 12.09 3.18 -24.45
N GLY A 92 11.11 4.08 -24.31
CA GLY A 92 10.00 3.92 -23.36
C GLY A 92 9.10 2.74 -23.74
N ASP A 93 8.71 2.67 -25.01
CA ASP A 93 7.89 1.57 -25.55
C ASP A 93 8.58 0.21 -25.39
N ASN A 94 9.89 0.17 -25.66
CA ASN A 94 10.70 -1.03 -25.47
C ASN A 94 10.78 -1.44 -24.00
N ALA A 95 10.86 -0.49 -23.07
CA ALA A 95 10.87 -0.77 -21.63
C ALA A 95 9.54 -1.34 -21.15
N ILE A 96 8.40 -0.77 -21.57
CA ILE A 96 7.06 -1.29 -21.26
C ILE A 96 6.85 -2.67 -21.88
N GLY A 97 7.20 -2.84 -23.16
CA GLY A 97 7.13 -4.14 -23.83
C GLY A 97 8.01 -5.19 -23.17
N SER A 98 9.18 -4.78 -22.67
CA SER A 98 10.05 -5.66 -21.89
C SER A 98 9.42 -6.04 -20.55
N LEU A 99 8.75 -5.13 -19.85
CA LEU A 99 8.04 -5.42 -18.60
C LEU A 99 6.91 -6.44 -18.83
N LEU A 100 6.08 -6.22 -19.85
CA LEU A 100 5.00 -7.13 -20.23
C LEU A 100 5.51 -8.53 -20.58
N LYS A 101 6.62 -8.64 -21.33
CA LYS A 101 7.21 -9.92 -21.73
C LYS A 101 7.67 -10.77 -20.53
N HIS A 102 8.09 -10.14 -19.44
CA HIS A 102 8.58 -10.84 -18.25
C HIS A 102 7.51 -10.96 -17.15
N SER A 103 6.32 -10.42 -17.40
CA SER A 103 5.17 -10.60 -16.53
C SER A 103 4.46 -11.93 -16.84
N THR A 104 3.83 -12.53 -15.84
CA THR A 104 2.99 -13.72 -16.00
C THR A 104 1.53 -13.31 -16.14
N PRO A 105 0.63 -14.13 -16.72
CA PRO A 105 -0.79 -13.84 -16.66
C PRO A 105 -1.24 -13.62 -15.22
N ALA A 106 -1.99 -12.54 -14.95
CA ALA A 106 -2.54 -12.33 -13.61
C ALA A 106 -3.45 -13.51 -13.25
N THR A 107 -3.48 -13.92 -11.98
CA THR A 107 -4.50 -14.83 -11.44
C THR A 107 -5.39 -14.04 -10.48
N SER A 108 -6.69 -14.38 -10.41
CA SER A 108 -7.63 -13.70 -9.51
C SER A 108 -7.93 -14.63 -8.35
N GLY A 109 -7.75 -14.15 -7.12
CA GLY A 109 -8.09 -14.91 -5.94
C GLY A 109 -9.60 -14.94 -5.77
N LYS A 110 -10.25 -16.06 -6.11
CA LYS A 110 -11.68 -16.27 -5.83
C LYS A 110 -11.78 -17.33 -4.74
N LYS A 111 -12.25 -16.93 -3.55
CA LYS A 111 -12.45 -17.82 -2.39
C LYS A 111 -11.20 -18.62 -1.93
N GLY A 112 -10.02 -18.01 -2.00
CA GLY A 112 -8.78 -18.66 -1.55
C GLY A 112 -8.15 -19.61 -2.57
N GLU A 113 -8.71 -19.71 -3.77
CA GLU A 113 -8.10 -20.39 -4.91
C GLU A 113 -7.65 -19.37 -5.96
N GLU A 114 -6.47 -19.59 -6.54
CA GLU A 114 -6.01 -18.87 -7.72
C GLU A 114 -6.80 -19.38 -8.93
N VAL A 115 -7.93 -18.72 -9.22
CA VAL A 115 -8.75 -19.07 -10.38
C VAL A 115 -8.29 -18.21 -11.56
N LEU A 116 -7.92 -18.88 -12.65
CA LEU A 116 -7.68 -18.26 -13.94
C LEU A 116 -9.05 -18.00 -14.58
N ASP A 117 -9.55 -16.78 -14.45
CA ASP A 117 -10.83 -16.37 -15.06
C ASP A 117 -10.52 -15.72 -16.41
N GLU A 118 -10.57 -16.54 -17.47
CA GLU A 118 -10.25 -16.14 -18.85
C GLU A 118 -11.13 -14.98 -19.37
N SER A 119 -12.26 -14.70 -18.72
CA SER A 119 -13.17 -13.61 -19.10
C SER A 119 -12.76 -12.24 -18.53
N TYR A 120 -11.84 -12.18 -17.56
CA TYR A 120 -11.55 -10.98 -16.76
C TYR A 120 -10.08 -10.49 -16.82
N GLN A 121 -9.16 -11.22 -17.46
CA GLN A 121 -7.71 -10.95 -17.35
C GLN A 121 -7.04 -10.56 -18.66
N LYS A 122 -7.03 -9.26 -18.96
CA LYS A 122 -6.06 -8.67 -19.91
C LYS A 122 -4.78 -8.17 -19.23
N ALA A 123 -4.67 -8.29 -17.92
CA ALA A 123 -3.54 -7.81 -17.15
C ALA A 123 -2.49 -8.90 -16.93
N ALA A 124 -1.23 -8.54 -17.09
CA ALA A 124 -0.09 -9.33 -16.65
C ALA A 124 0.29 -8.95 -15.21
N LYS A 125 1.04 -9.81 -14.51
CA LYS A 125 1.49 -9.61 -13.13
C LYS A 125 2.99 -9.90 -12.95
N LEU A 126 3.58 -9.22 -11.97
CA LEU A 126 4.87 -9.57 -11.35
C LEU A 126 4.68 -9.69 -9.83
N ASP A 127 5.18 -10.78 -9.25
CA ASP A 127 5.15 -11.00 -7.81
C ASP A 127 6.20 -10.10 -7.11
N ALA A 128 5.95 -9.70 -5.86
CA ALA A 128 6.82 -8.78 -5.10
C ALA A 128 8.29 -9.21 -5.02
N ASN A 129 8.61 -10.50 -5.14
CA ASN A 129 10.00 -10.99 -5.12
C ASN A 129 10.75 -10.77 -6.45
N HIS A 130 10.04 -10.39 -7.51
CA HIS A 130 10.60 -10.21 -8.85
C HIS A 130 10.74 -8.75 -9.27
N PHE A 131 10.28 -7.81 -8.45
CA PHE A 131 10.41 -6.39 -8.73
C PHE A 131 10.61 -5.55 -7.47
N SER A 132 11.13 -4.35 -7.67
CA SER A 132 11.20 -3.29 -6.66
C SER A 132 10.74 -1.98 -7.27
N THR A 133 10.27 -1.08 -6.42
CA THR A 133 9.84 0.27 -6.80
C THR A 133 10.34 1.29 -5.79
N ASN A 134 10.61 2.52 -6.22
CA ASN A 134 10.83 3.66 -5.32
C ASN A 134 9.50 4.35 -4.91
N PHE A 135 8.36 3.91 -5.44
CA PHE A 135 7.07 4.46 -5.08
C PHE A 135 6.70 4.07 -3.65
N ASN A 136 6.38 5.07 -2.84
CA ASN A 136 6.02 4.91 -1.45
C ASN A 136 4.61 5.50 -1.23
N PRO A 137 3.59 4.68 -0.92
CA PRO A 137 2.21 5.16 -0.78
C PRO A 137 2.00 6.09 0.42
N TYR A 138 2.93 6.11 1.38
CA TYR A 138 2.92 7.05 2.50
C TYR A 138 3.25 8.48 2.04
N ASP A 139 4.18 8.63 1.10
CA ASP A 139 4.66 9.96 0.66
C ASP A 139 3.58 10.75 -0.10
N VAL A 140 2.55 10.05 -0.60
CA VAL A 140 1.42 10.64 -1.33
C VAL A 140 0.09 10.55 -0.57
N GLY A 141 0.11 10.18 0.71
CA GLY A 141 -1.05 10.23 1.61
C GLY A 141 -2.12 9.17 1.36
N ILE A 142 -1.84 8.16 0.53
CA ILE A 142 -2.80 7.08 0.26
C ILE A 142 -3.11 6.33 1.56
N VAL A 143 -2.08 6.02 2.36
CA VAL A 143 -2.25 5.27 3.62
C VAL A 143 -3.05 6.08 4.64
N ASP A 144 -2.80 7.40 4.72
CA ASP A 144 -3.54 8.30 5.61
C ASP A 144 -5.02 8.41 5.21
N ALA A 145 -5.30 8.55 3.91
CA ALA A 145 -6.67 8.59 3.39
C ALA A 145 -7.42 7.29 3.71
N ILE A 146 -6.77 6.13 3.53
CA ILE A 146 -7.35 4.83 3.90
C ILE A 146 -7.62 4.77 5.40
N ALA A 147 -6.66 5.20 6.24
CA ALA A 147 -6.83 5.21 7.69
C ALA A 147 -8.02 6.09 8.13
N GLN A 148 -8.14 7.29 7.56
CA GLN A 148 -9.25 8.21 7.86
C GLN A 148 -10.61 7.64 7.47
N VAL A 149 -10.70 6.93 6.34
CA VAL A 149 -11.96 6.35 5.84
C VAL A 149 -12.34 5.08 6.61
N LEU A 150 -11.37 4.18 6.85
CA LEU A 150 -11.63 2.84 7.39
C LEU A 150 -11.56 2.75 8.92
N LEU A 151 -10.87 3.67 9.59
CA LEU A 151 -10.66 3.63 11.04
C LEU A 151 -11.26 4.84 11.79
N PRO A 152 -12.47 5.34 11.44
CA PRO A 152 -13.06 6.45 12.19
C PRO A 152 -13.42 5.98 13.61
N GLY A 153 -12.72 6.50 14.62
CA GLY A 153 -13.07 6.29 16.02
C GLY A 153 -12.66 4.94 16.63
N ILE A 154 -11.81 4.14 15.99
CA ILE A 154 -11.19 2.98 16.64
C ILE A 154 -9.95 3.43 17.41
N ALA A 155 -10.20 4.13 18.51
CA ALA A 155 -9.17 4.47 19.50
C ALA A 155 -9.14 3.38 20.56
N LYS A 156 -7.94 2.89 20.92
CA LYS A 156 -7.82 2.11 22.15
C LYS A 156 -7.98 3.05 23.35
N PRO A 157 -8.90 2.79 24.29
CA PRO A 157 -8.86 3.50 25.57
C PRO A 157 -7.56 3.12 26.28
N PHE A 158 -6.71 4.11 26.55
CA PHE A 158 -5.44 3.92 27.23
C PHE A 158 -5.70 3.38 28.65
N ALA A 159 -5.07 2.26 28.99
CA ALA A 159 -5.30 1.57 30.28
C ALA A 159 -4.66 2.28 31.48
N ASP A 160 -3.95 3.39 31.28
CA ASP A 160 -3.26 4.11 32.34
C ASP A 160 -3.31 5.61 32.02
N GLY A 161 -4.28 6.34 32.60
CA GLY A 161 -4.68 7.71 32.24
C GLY A 161 -3.63 8.81 32.41
N ARG A 162 -2.49 8.69 31.72
CA ARG A 162 -1.32 9.58 31.79
C ARG A 162 -0.91 10.14 30.42
N SER A 163 -1.54 9.75 29.32
CA SER A 163 -1.40 10.40 28.02
C SER A 163 -2.77 10.80 27.47
N THR A 164 -2.85 11.99 26.88
CA THR A 164 -4.01 12.48 26.11
C THR A 164 -3.97 12.02 24.64
N PHE A 165 -3.05 11.11 24.30
CA PHE A 165 -2.90 10.59 22.94
C PHE A 165 -3.69 9.30 22.84
N GLU A 166 -4.74 9.31 22.03
CA GLU A 166 -5.47 8.11 21.62
C GLU A 166 -4.55 7.27 20.73
N ASP A 167 -4.31 6.01 21.09
CA ASP A 167 -3.65 5.05 20.19
C ASP A 167 -4.63 4.75 19.05
N HIS A 168 -4.50 5.48 17.95
CA HIS A 168 -5.23 5.17 16.72
C HIS A 168 -4.67 3.89 16.11
N LEU A 169 -5.55 3.00 15.65
CA LEU A 169 -5.13 1.88 14.80
C LEU A 169 -4.41 2.43 13.55
N GLY A 170 -3.29 1.82 13.19
CA GLY A 170 -2.50 2.20 12.02
C GLY A 170 -2.80 1.32 10.82
N VAL A 171 -2.72 1.89 9.62
CA VAL A 171 -2.71 1.13 8.37
C VAL A 171 -1.27 0.91 7.95
N VAL A 172 -0.94 -0.34 7.59
CA VAL A 172 0.38 -0.70 7.04
C VAL A 172 0.22 -1.08 5.58
N ALA A 173 1.02 -0.47 4.71
CA ALA A 173 1.10 -0.83 3.30
C ALA A 173 2.33 -1.69 3.04
N GLU A 174 2.12 -2.81 2.35
CA GLU A 174 3.18 -3.74 1.94
C GLU A 174 3.13 -3.98 0.43
N LEU A 175 4.30 -4.16 -0.19
CA LEU A 175 4.41 -4.50 -1.59
C LEU A 175 3.94 -5.94 -1.83
N TYR A 176 2.90 -6.12 -2.63
CA TYR A 176 2.32 -7.44 -2.88
C TYR A 176 2.52 -7.93 -4.32
N LYS A 177 1.99 -7.19 -5.30
CA LYS A 177 2.11 -7.54 -6.73
C LYS A 177 2.00 -6.28 -7.58
N LEU A 178 2.63 -6.30 -8.74
CA LEU A 178 2.45 -5.30 -9.79
C LEU A 178 1.56 -5.89 -10.88
N ASN A 179 0.41 -5.26 -11.15
CA ASN A 179 -0.39 -5.57 -12.33
C ASN A 179 -0.01 -4.60 -13.46
N VAL A 180 0.12 -5.10 -14.68
CA VAL A 180 0.48 -4.34 -15.88
C VAL A 180 -0.57 -4.61 -16.95
N SER A 181 -1.14 -3.56 -17.55
CA SER A 181 -2.24 -3.65 -18.52
C SER A 181 -2.12 -2.61 -19.63
#